data_AF-A0A941FRM1-F1
#
_entry.id   AF-A0A941FRM1-F1
#
_cell.length_a   1.000
_cell.length_b   1.000
_cell.length_c   1.000
_cell.angle_alpha   90.00
_cell.angle_beta   90.00
_cell.angle_gamma   90.00
#
_symmetry.space_group_name_H-M   'P 1'
#
loop_
_entity.id
_entity.type
_entity.pdbx_description
1 polymer ?
#
loop_
_entity_poly.entity_id
_entity_poly.type
_entity_poly.pdbx_seq_one_letter_code
_entity_poly.pdbx_strand_id
1 'polypeptide(L)'
;MITFTLNGRTVETDAPATARLLDLLRDEFELIGTKEGCGEGECGACSVFVNNLLQNSCLIPIGSIAGADIQTIEGIIETEQFKILDESYSIAGSAMRLLHTGNDYGKCSFVI
;
A
#
# COMPACT_ATOMS: atom_id res chain seq x y z
N MET A 1 -0.01 20.08 9.05
CA MET A 1 -0.98 19.04 9.40
C MET A 1 -1.92 18.72 8.25
N ILE A 2 -1.88 17.48 7.79
CA ILE A 2 -2.79 16.89 6.80
C ILE A 2 -3.51 15.74 7.49
N THR A 3 -4.84 15.78 7.52
CA THR A 3 -5.69 14.76 8.17
C THR A 3 -6.36 13.90 7.10
N PHE A 4 -6.35 12.58 7.26
CA PHE A 4 -6.96 11.62 6.34
C PHE A 4 -7.34 10.33 7.07
N THR A 5 -8.04 9.42 6.40
CA THR A 5 -8.36 8.09 6.95
C THR A 5 -7.39 7.07 6.39
N LEU A 6 -6.76 6.28 7.25
CA LEU A 6 -5.83 5.21 6.90
C LEU A 6 -6.32 3.90 7.51
N ASN A 7 -6.67 2.93 6.66
CA ASN A 7 -7.17 1.62 7.09
C ASN A 7 -8.32 1.74 8.11
N GLY A 8 -9.25 2.69 7.87
CA GLY A 8 -10.40 2.95 8.73
C GLY A 8 -10.12 3.78 10.00
N ARG A 9 -8.90 4.28 10.18
CA ARG A 9 -8.54 5.15 11.32
C ARG A 9 -8.21 6.55 10.83
N THR A 10 -8.79 7.58 11.46
CA THR A 10 -8.37 8.96 11.21
C THR A 10 -6.96 9.18 11.76
N VAL A 11 -6.06 9.66 10.92
CA VAL A 11 -4.66 9.94 11.23
C VAL A 11 -4.28 11.32 10.72
N GLU A 12 -3.18 11.85 11.25
CA GLU A 12 -2.67 13.18 10.92
C GLU A 12 -1.15 13.11 10.75
N THR A 13 -0.61 13.92 9.85
CA THR A 13 0.84 14.06 9.63
C THR A 13 1.24 15.52 9.44
N ASP A 14 2.44 15.85 9.88
CA ASP A 14 3.10 17.14 9.62
C ASP A 14 4.21 17.05 8.57
N ALA A 15 4.31 15.93 7.85
CA ALA A 15 5.25 15.77 6.75
C ALA A 15 5.03 16.83 5.64
N PRO A 16 6.07 17.15 4.84
CA PRO A 16 5.96 18.10 3.75
C PRO A 16 4.89 17.67 2.73
N ALA A 17 4.05 18.60 2.27
CA ALA A 17 2.97 18.31 1.31
C ALA A 17 3.45 17.68 -0.02
N THR A 18 4.73 17.82 -0.36
CA THR A 18 5.38 17.24 -1.54
C THR A 18 5.91 15.82 -1.33
N ALA A 19 5.90 15.31 -0.08
CA ALA A 19 6.32 13.95 0.20
C ALA A 19 5.43 12.94 -0.55
N ARG A 20 6.00 11.81 -0.96
CA ARG A 20 5.24 10.74 -1.63
C ARG A 20 4.41 10.01 -0.58
N LEU A 21 3.19 9.63 -0.93
CA LEU A 21 2.34 8.80 -0.08
C LEU A 21 3.04 7.48 0.29
N LEU A 22 3.79 6.90 -0.65
CA LEU A 22 4.59 5.70 -0.38
C LEU A 22 5.55 5.87 0.80
N ASP A 23 6.29 6.99 0.84
CA ASP A 23 7.28 7.25 1.88
C ASP A 23 6.58 7.48 3.23
N LEU A 24 5.49 8.26 3.22
CA LEU A 24 4.68 8.51 4.42
C LEU A 24 4.18 7.19 5.03
N LEU A 25 3.60 6.30 4.21
CA LEU A 25 3.06 5.02 4.66
C LEU A 25 4.15 4.12 5.27
N ARG A 26 5.33 4.07 4.65
CA ARG A 26 6.41 3.17 5.04
C ARG A 26 7.24 3.68 6.20
N ASP A 27 7.55 4.98 6.22
CA ASP A 27 8.52 5.56 7.14
C ASP A 27 7.87 6.17 8.38
N GLU A 28 6.69 6.79 8.24
CA GLU A 28 5.99 7.42 9.37
C GLU A 28 4.96 6.47 10.01
N PHE A 29 4.18 5.76 9.20
CA PHE A 29 3.16 4.83 9.69
C PHE A 29 3.63 3.36 9.77
N GLU A 30 4.87 3.07 9.38
CA GLU A 30 5.50 1.75 9.42
C GLU A 30 4.70 0.64 8.71
N LEU A 31 3.87 1.02 7.72
CA LEU A 31 3.10 0.12 6.86
C LEU A 31 3.96 -0.33 5.68
N ILE A 32 4.81 -1.30 5.95
CA ILE A 32 5.87 -1.78 5.05
C ILE A 32 5.38 -2.68 3.91
N GLY A 33 4.09 -3.01 3.86
CA GLY A 33 3.51 -3.93 2.89
C GLY A 33 3.46 -3.37 1.49
N THR A 34 3.13 -2.09 1.36
CA THR A 34 3.28 -1.34 0.10
C THR A 34 4.77 -1.19 -0.24
N LYS A 35 5.17 -1.51 -1.48
CA LYS A 35 6.59 -1.60 -1.87
C LYS A 35 7.00 -0.53 -2.87
N GLU A 36 8.25 -0.08 -2.77
CA GLU A 36 8.90 0.65 -3.87
C GLU A 36 9.47 -0.36 -4.87
N GLY A 37 8.91 -0.38 -6.09
CA GLY A 37 9.42 -1.19 -7.20
C GLY A 37 10.21 -0.34 -8.19
N CYS A 38 9.51 0.51 -8.95
CA CYS A 38 10.12 1.36 -9.97
C CYS A 38 10.18 2.85 -9.61
N GLY A 39 9.38 3.34 -8.66
CA GLY A 39 9.31 4.75 -8.29
C GLY A 39 8.57 5.67 -9.29
N GLU A 40 8.26 5.19 -10.49
CA GLU A 40 7.74 6.03 -11.60
C GLU A 40 6.33 5.65 -12.08
N GLY A 41 5.61 4.81 -11.34
CA GLY A 41 4.20 4.48 -11.60
C GLY A 41 3.94 3.33 -12.59
N GLU A 42 4.97 2.62 -13.02
CA GLU A 42 4.84 1.57 -14.05
C GLU A 42 4.57 0.17 -13.46
N CYS A 43 5.18 -0.16 -12.33
CA CYS A 43 5.21 -1.55 -11.83
C CYS A 43 4.01 -1.96 -10.96
N GLY A 44 3.24 -1.01 -10.43
CA GLY A 44 2.12 -1.31 -9.53
C GLY A 44 2.49 -1.81 -8.12
N ALA A 45 3.76 -2.02 -7.80
CA ALA A 45 4.19 -2.55 -6.49
C ALA A 45 3.82 -1.65 -5.28
N CYS A 46 3.59 -0.36 -5.56
CA CYS A 46 3.21 0.64 -4.58
C CYS A 46 1.70 0.91 -4.53
N SER A 47 0.89 0.03 -5.11
CA SER A 47 -0.56 0.26 -5.24
C SER A 47 -1.25 0.30 -3.88
N VAL A 48 -2.11 1.31 -3.72
CA VAL A 48 -3.02 1.48 -2.58
C VAL A 48 -4.39 1.92 -3.11
N PHE A 49 -5.45 1.72 -2.33
CA PHE A 49 -6.72 2.36 -2.65
C PHE A 49 -6.75 3.77 -2.07
N VAL A 50 -7.14 4.74 -2.90
CA VAL A 50 -7.42 6.11 -2.49
C VAL A 50 -8.86 6.41 -2.91
N ASN A 51 -9.75 6.59 -1.94
CA ASN A 51 -11.19 6.70 -2.15
C ASN A 51 -11.74 5.56 -3.03
N ASN A 52 -11.39 4.32 -2.69
CA ASN A 52 -11.75 3.09 -3.41
C ASN A 52 -11.21 2.98 -4.85
N LEU A 53 -10.32 3.88 -5.28
CA LEU A 53 -9.64 3.79 -6.57
C LEU A 53 -8.20 3.30 -6.38
N LEU A 54 -7.81 2.28 -7.14
CA LEU A 54 -6.45 1.76 -7.10
C LEU A 54 -5.48 2.76 -7.76
N GLN A 55 -4.46 3.20 -7.02
CA GLN A 55 -3.51 4.20 -7.50
C GLN A 55 -2.08 3.90 -7.00
N ASN A 56 -1.09 4.38 -7.75
CA ASN A 56 0.33 4.25 -7.41
C ASN A 56 0.74 5.28 -6.36
N SER A 57 0.93 4.85 -5.11
CA SER A 57 1.31 5.75 -4.01
C SER A 57 2.66 6.47 -4.20
N CYS A 58 3.56 5.95 -5.07
CA CYS A 58 4.82 6.62 -5.38
C CYS A 58 4.64 7.92 -6.18
N LEU A 59 3.48 8.13 -6.83
CA LEU A 59 3.18 9.32 -7.61
C LEU A 59 2.21 10.30 -6.92
N ILE A 60 1.76 9.98 -5.70
CA ILE A 60 0.77 10.78 -4.98
C ILE A 60 1.49 11.69 -3.97
N PRO A 61 1.48 13.03 -4.15
CA PRO A 61 1.95 13.95 -3.13
C PRO A 61 0.95 14.00 -1.97
N ILE A 62 1.41 13.92 -0.72
CA ILE A 62 0.50 13.83 0.43
C ILE A 62 -0.38 15.07 0.63
N GLY A 63 0.01 16.22 0.07
CA GLY A 63 -0.82 17.43 0.05
C GLY A 63 -2.15 17.26 -0.68
N SER A 64 -2.30 16.25 -1.55
CA SER A 64 -3.55 15.99 -2.28
C SER A 64 -4.51 15.05 -1.56
N ILE A 65 -4.09 14.41 -0.47
CA ILE A 65 -4.88 13.35 0.21
C ILE A 65 -5.66 13.85 1.43
N ALA A 66 -5.72 15.16 1.68
CA ALA A 66 -6.49 15.72 2.78
C ALA A 66 -7.97 15.25 2.71
N GLY A 67 -8.45 14.62 3.78
CA GLY A 67 -9.79 14.06 3.88
C GLY A 67 -10.04 12.79 3.07
N ALA A 68 -9.04 12.25 2.37
CA ALA A 68 -9.18 11.01 1.60
C ALA A 68 -9.24 9.78 2.52
N ASP A 69 -9.82 8.70 1.99
CA ASP A 69 -9.72 7.36 2.56
C ASP A 69 -8.63 6.58 1.84
N ILE A 70 -7.64 6.11 2.60
CA ILE A 70 -6.49 5.35 2.12
C ILE A 70 -6.58 3.94 2.70
N GLN A 71 -6.59 2.93 1.84
CA GLN A 71 -6.49 1.54 2.26
C GLN A 71 -5.22 0.90 1.66
N THR A 72 -4.42 0.32 2.55
CA THR A 72 -3.21 -0.44 2.20
C THR A 72 -3.45 -1.94 2.33
N ILE A 73 -2.45 -2.74 1.94
CA ILE A 73 -2.52 -4.20 2.07
C ILE A 73 -2.75 -4.65 3.52
N GLU A 74 -2.15 -3.97 4.49
CA GLU A 74 -2.33 -4.23 5.92
C GLU A 74 -3.79 -4.05 6.36
N GLY A 75 -4.54 -3.15 5.72
CA GLY A 75 -5.95 -2.91 6.01
C GLY A 75 -6.90 -3.97 5.43
N ILE A 76 -6.45 -4.76 4.44
CA ILE A 76 -7.31 -5.71 3.72
C ILE A 76 -6.92 -7.18 3.93
N ILE A 77 -5.75 -7.46 4.50
CA ILE A 77 -5.22 -8.83 4.65
C ILE A 77 -6.16 -9.78 5.44
N GLU A 78 -6.97 -9.24 6.35
CA GLU A 78 -7.91 -10.04 7.15
C GLU A 78 -9.29 -10.23 6.50
N THR A 79 -9.53 -9.58 5.36
CA THR A 79 -10.80 -9.67 4.65
C THR A 79 -11.00 -11.05 4.03
N GLU A 80 -12.26 -11.47 3.90
CA GLU A 80 -12.60 -12.75 3.28
C GLU A 80 -12.18 -12.79 1.80
N GLN A 81 -12.32 -11.66 1.11
CA GLN A 81 -11.89 -11.50 -0.28
C GLN A 81 -10.38 -11.71 -0.43
N PHE A 82 -9.57 -11.14 0.47
CA PHE A 82 -8.14 -11.33 0.43
C PHE A 82 -7.73 -12.79 0.69
N LYS A 83 -8.38 -13.47 1.65
CA LYS A 83 -8.11 -14.88 1.95
C LYS A 83 -8.34 -15.77 0.73
N ILE A 84 -9.43 -15.53 -0.02
CA ILE A 84 -9.73 -16.23 -1.27
C ILE A 84 -8.65 -15.95 -2.33
N LEU A 85 -8.22 -14.70 -2.47
CA LEU A 85 -7.16 -14.31 -3.42
C LEU A 85 -5.81 -14.97 -3.07
N ASP A 86 -5.39 -14.91 -1.80
CA ASP A 86 -4.13 -15.50 -1.34
C ASP A 86 -4.10 -17.03 -1.54
N GLU A 87 -5.20 -17.71 -1.25
CA GLU A 87 -5.36 -19.15 -1.52
C GLU A 87 -5.27 -19.45 -3.02
N SER A 88 -5.98 -18.68 -3.85
CA SER A 88 -6.00 -18.85 -5.31
C SER A 88 -4.60 -18.66 -5.92
N TYR A 89 -3.87 -17.63 -5.48
CA TYR A 89 -2.49 -17.38 -5.91
C TYR A 89 -1.57 -18.52 -5.48
N SER A 90 -1.69 -18.97 -4.23
CA SER A 90 -0.90 -20.07 -3.69
C SER A 90 -1.09 -21.36 -4.50
N ILE A 91 -2.33 -21.69 -4.87
CA ILE A 91 -2.66 -22.84 -5.74
C ILE A 91 -2.02 -22.69 -7.13
N ALA A 92 -1.99 -21.47 -7.67
CA ALA A 92 -1.38 -21.18 -8.96
C ALA A 92 0.17 -21.10 -8.92
N GLY A 93 0.80 -21.32 -7.76
CA GLY A 93 2.25 -21.19 -7.59
C GLY A 93 2.76 -19.74 -7.55
N SER A 94 1.85 -18.79 -7.31
CA SER A 94 2.14 -17.37 -7.09
C SER A 94 1.92 -17.02 -5.61
N ALA A 95 2.30 -15.82 -5.17
CA ALA A 95 2.09 -15.41 -3.78
C ALA A 95 1.64 -13.95 -3.71
N MET A 96 0.70 -13.63 -2.82
CA MET A 96 0.25 -12.25 -2.58
C MET A 96 0.57 -11.84 -1.13
N ARG A 97 1.69 -12.32 -0.58
CA ARG A 97 1.93 -12.28 0.87
C ARG A 97 3.09 -11.37 1.28
N LEU A 98 2.92 -10.72 2.43
CA LEU A 98 3.98 -10.10 3.20
C LEU A 98 4.97 -11.17 3.69
N LEU A 99 6.00 -11.46 2.90
CA LEU A 99 7.06 -12.37 3.32
C LEU A 99 7.95 -11.66 4.35
N HIS A 100 7.76 -11.99 5.63
CA HIS A 100 8.69 -11.62 6.72
C HIS A 100 9.73 -12.73 6.99
N THR A 101 9.79 -13.75 6.15
CA THR A 101 10.74 -14.87 6.27
C THR A 101 11.83 -14.74 5.20
N GLY A 102 13.04 -14.36 5.65
CA GLY A 102 14.33 -14.66 5.04
C GLY A 102 14.46 -14.68 3.50
N ASN A 103 15.18 -13.70 2.97
CA ASN A 103 15.97 -13.74 1.74
C ASN A 103 15.27 -13.68 0.36
N ASP A 104 13.95 -13.48 0.28
CA ASP A 104 13.30 -13.21 -1.03
C ASP A 104 12.97 -11.72 -1.20
N TYR A 105 14.01 -10.90 -1.40
CA TYR A 105 13.90 -9.48 -1.81
C TYR A 105 13.42 -9.28 -3.27
N GLY A 106 12.92 -10.33 -3.94
CA GLY A 106 12.92 -10.40 -5.40
C GLY A 106 11.62 -10.81 -6.09
N LYS A 107 10.49 -10.97 -5.38
CA LYS A 107 9.23 -11.33 -6.03
C LYS A 107 8.14 -10.31 -5.71
N CYS A 108 8.12 -9.23 -6.50
CA CYS A 108 6.90 -8.43 -6.68
C CYS A 108 5.86 -9.32 -7.37
N SER A 109 5.05 -10.01 -6.60
CA SER A 109 3.82 -10.62 -7.07
C SER A 109 2.67 -9.76 -6.54
N PHE A 110 2.46 -8.59 -7.15
CA PHE A 110 1.32 -7.72 -6.85
C PHE A 110 0.81 -6.99 -8.09
N VAL A 111 -0.44 -7.29 -8.43
CA VAL A 111 -1.46 -6.36 -8.92
C VAL A 111 -2.65 -6.65 -7.99
N ILE A 112 -3.20 -5.63 -7.32
CA ILE A 112 -4.51 -5.75 -6.65
C ILE A 112 -5.60 -5.78 -7.71
#